data_AF-A0A520Y6Q0-F1
#
_entry.id   AF-A0A520Y6Q0-F1
#
_cell.length_a   1.000
_cell.length_b   1.000
_cell.length_c   1.000
_cell.angle_alpha   90.00
_cell.angle_beta   90.00
_cell.angle_gamma   90.00
#
_symmetry.space_group_name_H-M   'P 1'
#
loop_
_entity.id
_entity.type
_entity.pdbx_description
1 polymer ?
#
loop_
_entity_poly.entity_id
_entity_poly.type
_entity_poly.pdbx_seq_one_letter_code
_entity_poly.pdbx_strand_id
1 'polypeptide(L)'
;FEYRVTNRGGQGVANIVTNDRNGGVVASFPVKQGEQLMLVTDQGKIIRTTLADVRIAGRNTQGVTIFNVAKNEKVVSVALIDEEEDAENEAEELVEGDLQGDGKTIAPTKDGDVGSDDAAGPEGGE
;
A
#
# COMPACT_ATOMS: atom_id res chain seq x y z
N PHE A 1 -12.29 -4.74 -25.42
CA PHE A 1 -13.05 -3.54 -25.03
C PHE A 1 -12.38 -2.35 -25.68
N GLU A 2 -12.97 -1.77 -26.71
CA GLU A 2 -12.19 -0.97 -27.66
C GLU A 2 -12.42 0.53 -27.53
N TYR A 3 -11.33 1.28 -27.44
CA TYR A 3 -11.28 2.73 -27.57
C TYR A 3 -10.77 3.11 -28.95
N ARG A 4 -11.69 3.30 -29.91
CA ARG A 4 -11.34 3.83 -31.24
C ARG A 4 -10.59 5.16 -31.08
N VAL A 5 -9.42 5.26 -31.71
CA VAL A 5 -8.62 6.48 -31.75
C VAL A 5 -9.44 7.67 -32.27
N THR A 6 -9.33 8.81 -31.59
CA THR A 6 -9.98 10.08 -31.94
C THR A 6 -8.99 11.24 -31.86
N ASN A 7 -9.12 12.20 -32.77
CA ASN A 7 -8.29 13.40 -32.77
C ASN A 7 -8.50 14.25 -31.50
N ARG A 8 -7.42 14.89 -31.03
CA ARG A 8 -7.45 15.83 -29.89
C ARG A 8 -8.42 16.99 -30.17
N GLY A 9 -9.16 17.41 -29.14
CA GLY A 9 -10.08 18.56 -29.20
C GLY A 9 -11.53 18.22 -29.54
N GLY A 10 -11.85 16.97 -29.89
CA GLY A 10 -13.24 16.48 -29.97
C GLY A 10 -13.83 16.18 -28.58
N GLN A 11 -15.16 15.97 -28.52
CA GLN A 11 -15.91 15.61 -27.31
C GLN A 11 -15.62 14.20 -26.77
N GLY A 12 -14.65 13.47 -27.34
CA GLY A 12 -14.32 12.10 -26.96
C GLY A 12 -15.39 11.07 -27.38
N VAL A 13 -15.50 10.00 -26.61
CA VAL A 13 -16.40 8.86 -26.84
C VAL A 13 -16.80 8.24 -25.48
N ALA A 14 -18.07 7.91 -25.28
CA ALA A 14 -18.63 7.50 -23.98
C ALA A 14 -17.83 6.35 -23.29
N ASN A 15 -17.51 6.52 -22.00
CA ASN A 15 -16.80 5.53 -21.19
C ASN A 15 -17.76 4.56 -20.48
N ILE A 16 -18.76 5.13 -19.77
CA ILE A 16 -19.78 4.44 -18.98
C ILE A 16 -21.09 5.23 -19.05
N VAL A 17 -22.24 4.57 -18.83
CA VAL A 17 -23.53 5.26 -18.69
C VAL A 17 -23.65 5.92 -17.31
N THR A 18 -23.67 7.25 -17.29
CA THR A 18 -24.02 8.08 -16.12
C THR A 18 -25.52 8.35 -16.11
N ASN A 19 -26.19 8.06 -14.99
CA ASN A 19 -27.62 8.28 -14.75
C ASN A 19 -27.88 8.38 -13.24
N ASP A 20 -29.12 8.60 -12.82
CA ASP A 20 -29.47 8.81 -11.40
C ASP A 20 -29.13 7.62 -10.47
N ARG A 21 -28.98 6.40 -11.02
CA ARG A 21 -28.49 5.22 -10.29
C ARG A 21 -26.98 5.28 -10.07
N ASN A 22 -26.23 5.64 -11.12
CA ASN A 22 -24.77 5.55 -11.16
C ASN A 22 -24.07 6.84 -10.69
N GLY A 23 -24.76 7.99 -10.75
CA GLY A 23 -24.17 9.30 -10.51
C GLY A 23 -23.15 9.71 -11.57
N GLY A 24 -22.22 10.58 -11.17
CA GLY A 24 -21.06 10.98 -11.96
C GLY A 24 -19.85 10.05 -11.73
N VAL A 25 -18.90 10.06 -12.67
CA VAL A 25 -17.65 9.30 -12.55
C VAL A 25 -16.75 9.95 -11.49
N VAL A 26 -16.40 9.20 -10.44
CA VAL A 26 -15.49 9.66 -9.37
C VAL A 26 -14.02 9.54 -9.80
N ALA A 27 -13.65 8.41 -10.42
CA ALA A 27 -12.29 8.13 -10.88
C ALA A 27 -12.31 7.19 -12.10
N SER A 28 -11.20 7.11 -12.83
CA SER A 28 -11.00 6.17 -13.95
C SER A 28 -9.50 5.92 -14.11
N PHE A 29 -9.08 4.67 -13.95
CA PHE A 29 -7.68 4.25 -14.03
C PHE A 29 -7.49 3.18 -15.12
N PRO A 30 -6.30 3.08 -15.75
CA PRO A 30 -5.86 1.81 -16.32
C PRO A 30 -5.63 0.82 -15.16
N VAL A 31 -5.86 -0.47 -15.39
CA VAL A 31 -5.65 -1.53 -14.40
C VAL A 31 -5.09 -2.81 -15.02
N LYS A 32 -4.36 -3.59 -14.24
CA LYS A 32 -3.84 -4.93 -14.53
C LYS A 32 -4.69 -6.01 -13.83
N GLN A 33 -4.31 -7.27 -13.98
CA GLN A 33 -4.73 -8.34 -13.06
C GLN A 33 -3.81 -8.34 -11.82
N GLY A 34 -4.28 -8.92 -10.70
CA GLY A 34 -3.59 -8.92 -9.41
C GLY A 34 -3.85 -7.67 -8.57
N GLU A 35 -3.80 -6.50 -9.21
CA GLU A 35 -4.16 -5.21 -8.59
C GLU A 35 -5.49 -5.23 -7.83
N GLN A 36 -5.54 -4.41 -6.78
CA GLN A 36 -6.65 -4.31 -5.83
C GLN A 36 -7.16 -2.88 -5.76
N LEU A 37 -8.42 -2.72 -5.40
CA LEU A 37 -9.11 -1.43 -5.41
C LEU A 37 -9.60 -1.08 -4.00
N MET A 38 -9.26 0.12 -3.53
CA MET A 38 -9.69 0.65 -2.24
C MET A 38 -10.65 1.83 -2.45
N LEU A 39 -11.80 1.77 -1.81
CA LEU A 39 -12.88 2.76 -1.91
C LEU A 39 -13.08 3.45 -0.56
N VAL A 40 -13.34 4.76 -0.59
CA VAL A 40 -13.68 5.54 0.61
C VAL A 40 -15.02 6.23 0.43
N THR A 41 -15.94 6.06 1.38
CA THR A 41 -17.25 6.74 1.40
C THR A 41 -17.24 8.04 2.19
N ASP A 42 -18.22 8.91 1.94
CA ASP A 42 -18.41 10.15 2.72
C ASP A 42 -18.78 9.92 4.19
N GLN A 43 -19.16 8.69 4.55
CA GLN A 43 -19.38 8.24 5.94
C GLN A 43 -18.13 7.56 6.54
N GLY A 44 -16.97 7.67 5.89
CA GLY A 44 -15.68 7.18 6.41
C GLY A 44 -15.48 5.66 6.32
N LYS A 45 -16.30 4.94 5.56
CA LYS A 45 -16.08 3.50 5.34
C LYS A 45 -14.99 3.30 4.29
N ILE A 46 -14.07 2.37 4.58
CA ILE A 46 -13.02 1.93 3.68
C ILE A 46 -13.33 0.50 3.25
N ILE A 47 -13.26 0.21 1.95
CA ILE A 47 -13.56 -1.10 1.36
C ILE A 47 -12.43 -1.48 0.39
N ARG A 48 -11.67 -2.55 0.70
CA ARG A 48 -10.63 -3.16 -0.16
C ARG A 48 -11.25 -4.36 -0.90
N THR A 49 -10.98 -4.52 -2.19
CA THR A 49 -11.51 -5.62 -3.03
C THR A 49 -10.54 -5.98 -4.15
N THR A 50 -10.53 -7.23 -4.62
CA THR A 50 -9.67 -7.67 -5.73
C THR A 50 -10.27 -7.22 -7.07
N LEU A 51 -9.45 -6.97 -8.08
CA LEU A 51 -9.97 -6.78 -9.45
C LEU A 51 -10.32 -8.09 -10.15
N ALA A 52 -9.93 -9.25 -9.62
CA ALA A 52 -10.30 -10.56 -10.17
C ALA A 52 -11.81 -10.84 -10.06
N ASP A 53 -12.47 -10.31 -9.00
CA ASP A 53 -13.92 -10.40 -8.79
C ASP A 53 -14.73 -9.45 -9.70
N VAL A 54 -14.07 -8.45 -10.32
CA VAL A 54 -14.74 -7.38 -11.08
C VAL A 54 -14.98 -7.81 -12.53
N ARG A 55 -16.23 -8.20 -12.83
CA ARG A 55 -16.65 -8.56 -14.20
C ARG A 55 -16.37 -7.43 -15.20
N ILE A 56 -15.52 -7.71 -16.19
CA ILE A 56 -15.24 -6.81 -17.32
C ILE A 56 -16.53 -6.56 -18.13
N ALA A 57 -16.91 -5.29 -18.28
CA ALA A 57 -18.18 -4.85 -18.88
C ALA A 57 -17.97 -3.92 -20.09
N GLY A 58 -18.98 -3.84 -20.96
CA GLY A 58 -18.95 -2.98 -22.14
C GLY A 58 -19.02 -1.49 -21.80
N ARG A 59 -18.39 -0.63 -22.61
CA ARG A 59 -18.37 0.83 -22.39
C ARG A 59 -19.77 1.45 -22.37
N ASN A 60 -20.63 1.12 -23.33
CA ASN A 60 -22.02 1.60 -23.34
C ASN A 60 -22.92 0.75 -22.43
N THR A 61 -22.55 0.61 -21.15
CA THR A 61 -23.34 -0.08 -20.12
C THR A 61 -23.32 0.71 -18.80
N GLN A 62 -24.13 0.28 -17.84
CA GLN A 62 -24.14 0.82 -16.47
C GLN A 62 -23.03 0.23 -15.57
N GLY A 63 -22.17 -0.65 -16.08
CA GLY A 63 -21.22 -1.42 -15.26
C GLY A 63 -21.90 -2.49 -14.38
N VAL A 64 -21.21 -2.90 -13.32
CA VAL A 64 -21.68 -3.87 -12.31
C VAL A 64 -21.56 -3.28 -10.90
N THR A 65 -22.41 -3.73 -9.98
CA THR A 65 -22.31 -3.35 -8.57
C THR A 65 -21.17 -4.15 -7.92
N ILE A 66 -20.10 -3.48 -7.51
CA ILE A 66 -18.98 -4.10 -6.78
C ILE A 66 -19.35 -4.28 -5.28
N PHE A 67 -20.04 -3.29 -4.70
CA PHE A 67 -20.50 -3.31 -3.31
C PHE A 67 -21.77 -2.46 -3.14
N ASN A 68 -22.49 -2.65 -2.04
CA ASN A 68 -23.70 -1.89 -1.73
C ASN A 68 -23.40 -0.80 -0.68
N VAL A 69 -23.65 0.47 -1.04
CA VAL A 69 -23.66 1.59 -0.09
C VAL A 69 -24.99 1.69 0.65
N ALA A 70 -25.00 2.36 1.80
CA ALA A 70 -26.23 2.72 2.51
C ALA A 70 -27.03 3.79 1.74
N LYS A 71 -28.30 3.98 2.12
CA LYS A 71 -29.11 5.10 1.60
C LYS A 71 -28.44 6.44 1.99
N ASN A 72 -28.26 7.32 1.01
CA ASN A 72 -27.58 8.61 1.13
C ASN A 72 -26.06 8.57 1.41
N GLU A 73 -25.43 7.39 1.32
CA GLU A 73 -23.96 7.26 1.35
C GLU A 73 -23.42 7.24 -0.09
N LYS A 74 -22.25 7.86 -0.32
CA LYS A 74 -21.61 7.93 -1.64
C LYS A 74 -20.11 7.68 -1.55
N VAL A 75 -19.53 7.20 -2.65
CA VAL A 75 -18.07 7.11 -2.82
C VAL A 75 -17.51 8.51 -3.07
N VAL A 76 -16.43 8.86 -2.38
CA VAL A 76 -15.74 10.17 -2.54
C VAL A 76 -14.29 10.04 -2.97
N SER A 77 -13.66 8.89 -2.74
CA SER A 77 -12.31 8.61 -3.22
C SER A 77 -12.18 7.14 -3.62
N VAL A 78 -11.28 6.87 -4.56
CA VAL A 78 -10.92 5.53 -5.05
C VAL A 78 -9.41 5.52 -5.27
N ALA A 79 -8.73 4.52 -4.71
CA ALA A 79 -7.32 4.26 -4.90
C ALA A 79 -7.12 2.86 -5.54
N LEU A 80 -6.03 2.74 -6.28
CA LEU A 80 -5.52 1.48 -6.83
C LEU A 80 -4.32 1.06 -5.97
N ILE A 81 -4.16 -0.24 -5.75
CA ILE A 81 -3.08 -0.85 -4.98
C ILE A 81 -2.51 -1.98 -5.85
N ASP A 82 -1.21 -1.92 -6.16
CA ASP A 82 -0.52 -3.01 -6.87
C ASP A 82 -0.41 -4.26 -5.97
N GLU A 83 -0.27 -5.45 -6.58
CA GLU A 83 -0.19 -6.72 -5.80
C GLU A 83 1.22 -6.96 -5.21
N GLU A 84 2.21 -6.19 -5.65
CA GLU A 84 3.60 -6.20 -5.17
C GLU A 84 3.72 -5.41 -3.85
N GLU A 85 3.24 -5.98 -2.73
CA GLU A 85 3.57 -5.53 -1.36
C GLU A 85 5.04 -5.91 -0.99
N ASP A 86 6.01 -5.54 -1.85
CA ASP A 86 7.45 -5.85 -1.73
C ASP A 86 8.30 -4.56 -1.63
N ALA A 87 8.03 -3.70 -0.63
CA ALA A 87 8.86 -2.53 -0.32
C ALA A 87 8.75 -1.96 1.12
N GLU A 88 8.23 -2.71 2.11
CA GLU A 88 8.27 -2.24 3.53
C GLU A 88 9.50 -2.73 4.30
N ASN A 89 10.44 -3.47 3.66
CA ASN A 89 11.56 -4.10 4.38
C ASN A 89 12.95 -4.06 3.71
N GLU A 90 13.28 -2.95 3.02
CA GLU A 90 14.69 -2.58 2.75
C GLU A 90 15.55 -2.60 4.03
N ALA A 91 14.93 -2.40 5.20
CA ALA A 91 15.58 -2.45 6.50
C ALA A 91 15.94 -3.88 6.96
N GLU A 92 15.06 -4.87 6.78
CA GLU A 92 15.38 -6.28 7.16
C GLU A 92 16.36 -6.94 6.19
N GLU A 93 16.30 -6.64 4.89
CA GLU A 93 17.27 -7.18 3.91
C GLU A 93 18.72 -6.77 4.24
N LEU A 94 18.92 -5.55 4.74
CA LEU A 94 20.22 -5.09 5.25
C LEU A 94 20.67 -5.84 6.51
N VAL A 95 19.74 -6.25 7.39
CA VAL A 95 20.07 -7.02 8.61
C VAL A 95 20.43 -8.46 8.29
N GLU A 96 19.79 -9.10 7.30
CA GLU A 96 20.20 -10.43 6.83
C GLU A 96 21.56 -10.40 6.11
N GLY A 97 21.88 -9.30 5.42
CA GLY A 97 23.18 -9.09 4.78
C GLY A 97 24.35 -9.04 5.77
N ASP A 98 24.23 -8.26 6.85
CA ASP A 98 25.27 -8.14 7.88
C ASP A 98 25.53 -9.46 8.63
N LEU A 99 24.53 -10.35 8.75
CA LEU A 99 24.66 -11.64 9.43
C LEU A 99 25.44 -12.71 8.64
N GLN A 100 25.80 -12.44 7.38
CA GLN A 100 26.58 -13.36 6.54
C GLN A 100 28.03 -12.87 6.32
N GLY A 101 28.41 -11.74 6.93
CA GLY A 101 29.79 -11.25 6.97
C GLY A 101 30.69 -12.03 7.94
N ASP A 102 31.76 -12.62 7.42
CA ASP A 102 32.91 -13.22 8.14
C ASP A 102 32.65 -13.79 9.55
N GLY A 103 32.39 -15.11 9.61
CA GLY A 103 32.28 -15.90 10.85
C GLY A 103 33.59 -16.04 11.63
N LYS A 104 34.18 -14.93 12.07
CA LYS A 104 35.41 -14.87 12.85
C LYS A 104 35.10 -14.87 14.34
N THR A 105 34.94 -16.07 14.91
CA THR A 105 34.77 -16.28 16.35
C THR A 105 35.91 -15.64 17.14
N ILE A 106 35.64 -14.49 17.78
CA ILE A 106 36.52 -13.89 18.79
C ILE A 106 36.46 -14.74 20.06
N ALA A 107 37.32 -15.75 20.12
CA ALA A 107 37.55 -16.52 21.34
C ALA A 107 38.14 -15.59 22.42
N PRO A 108 37.63 -15.61 23.67
CA PRO A 108 38.16 -14.79 24.75
C PRO A 108 39.59 -15.25 25.10
N THR A 109 40.57 -14.41 24.81
CA THR A 109 41.96 -14.57 25.26
C THR A 109 42.01 -14.43 26.78
N LYS A 110 42.60 -15.42 27.47
CA LYS A 110 42.50 -15.56 28.92
C LYS A 110 43.35 -14.58 29.76
N ASP A 111 44.15 -13.77 29.09
CA ASP A 111 45.15 -12.88 29.70
C ASP A 111 44.69 -11.41 29.66
N GLY A 112 43.44 -11.18 30.09
CA GLY A 112 42.92 -9.84 30.36
C GLY A 112 43.20 -9.47 31.81
N ASP A 113 44.17 -8.59 32.02
CA ASP A 113 44.55 -8.09 33.35
C ASP A 113 43.39 -7.33 34.01
N VAL A 114 42.90 -7.85 35.14
CA VAL A 114 41.84 -7.21 35.94
C VAL A 114 42.49 -6.23 36.90
N GLY A 115 42.83 -5.04 36.37
CA GLY A 115 43.35 -3.92 37.15
C GLY A 115 42.52 -3.63 38.40
N SER A 116 43.19 -3.32 39.51
CA SER A 116 42.58 -3.24 40.84
C SER A 116 41.50 -2.17 40.96
N ASP A 117 40.36 -2.55 41.52
CA ASP A 117 39.26 -1.65 41.89
C ASP A 117 39.61 -0.91 43.19
N ASP A 118 40.53 0.04 43.10
CA ASP A 118 41.03 0.85 44.23
C ASP A 118 40.00 1.93 44.65
N ALA A 119 38.85 1.47 45.15
CA ALA A 119 37.74 2.29 45.66
C ALA A 119 38.08 2.99 46.99
N ALA A 120 38.95 4.01 46.95
CA ALA A 120 39.44 4.71 48.12
C ALA A 120 38.50 5.83 48.65
N GLY A 121 37.85 5.56 49.77
CA GLY A 121 37.23 6.52 50.70
C GLY A 121 36.98 5.84 52.06
N PRO A 122 36.67 6.55 53.17
CA PRO A 122 36.26 7.96 53.33
C PRO A 122 37.46 8.80 53.91
N GLU A 123 37.42 9.86 54.72
CA GLU A 123 36.42 10.53 55.60
C GLU A 123 36.64 12.07 55.68
N GLY A 124 35.57 12.80 56.06
CA GLY A 124 35.60 14.18 56.58
C GLY A 124 35.54 15.33 55.54
N GLY A 125 35.11 16.54 55.91
CA GLY A 125 34.41 16.90 57.16
C GLY A 125 34.66 18.32 57.69
N GLU A 126 34.06 19.34 57.08
CA GLU A 126 33.65 20.63 57.70
C GLU A 126 32.52 21.27 56.88
#